data_AF-A0A7W4F162-F1
#
_entry.id   AF-A0A7W4F162-F1
#
_cell.length_a   1.000
_cell.length_b   1.000
_cell.length_c   1.000
_cell.angle_alpha   90.00
_cell.angle_beta   90.00
_cell.angle_gamma   90.00
#
_symmetry.space_group_name_H-M   'P 1'
#
loop_
_entity.id
_entity.type
_entity.pdbx_description
1 polymer ?
#
loop_
_entity_poly.entity_id
_entity_poly.type
_entity_poly.pdbx_seq_one_letter_code
_entity_poly.pdbx_strand_id
1 'polypeptide(L)'
;MHLRNDINISVSDLAPREYLGDILSGGNNHHSDIVNEAEMINNFEDNAIPKILLQAEVDDYDEFLRQRQVLMAEMVREYYKTL
;
A
#
# COMPACT_ATOMS: atom_id res chain seq x y z
N MET A 1 9.91 7.65 12.65
CA MET A 1 8.66 7.27 11.96
C MET A 1 7.77 6.59 12.99
N HIS A 2 6.63 7.17 13.35
CA HIS A 2 5.70 6.58 14.31
C HIS A 2 4.50 6.04 13.54
N LEU A 3 4.09 4.82 13.88
CA LEU A 3 2.84 4.24 13.39
C LEU A 3 1.68 5.03 14.01
N ARG A 4 0.67 5.35 13.19
CA ARG A 4 -0.54 6.06 13.60
C ARG A 4 -1.49 5.04 14.26
N ASN A 5 -1.56 5.06 15.60
CA ASN A 5 -2.34 4.09 16.37
C ASN A 5 -3.83 4.11 16.05
N ASP A 6 -4.38 5.29 15.75
CA ASP A 6 -5.76 5.48 15.27
C ASP A 6 -6.03 4.70 13.98
N ILE A 7 -5.11 4.77 13.01
CA ILE A 7 -5.20 3.96 11.78
C ILE A 7 -5.16 2.48 12.14
N ASN A 8 -4.15 2.02 12.89
CA ASN A 8 -3.99 0.61 13.25
C ASN A 8 -5.23 0.04 13.96
N ILE A 9 -5.82 0.79 14.88
CA ILE A 9 -7.06 0.39 15.57
C ILE A 9 -8.23 0.30 14.60
N SER A 10 -8.33 1.23 13.65
CA SER A 10 -9.42 1.23 12.67
C SER A 10 -9.31 0.10 11.62
N VAL A 11 -8.09 -0.32 11.26
CA VAL A 11 -7.86 -1.41 10.30
C VAL A 11 -8.09 -2.77 10.93
N SER A 12 -7.70 -2.96 12.20
CA SER A 12 -7.87 -4.23 12.92
C SER A 12 -7.25 -5.41 12.15
N ASP A 13 -8.05 -6.43 11.85
CA ASP A 13 -7.74 -7.70 11.20
C ASP A 13 -8.30 -7.77 9.77
N LEU A 14 -8.74 -6.64 9.21
CA LEU A 14 -9.22 -6.57 7.83
C LEU A 14 -8.13 -7.01 6.85
N ALA A 15 -8.53 -7.76 5.82
CA ALA A 15 -7.64 -8.08 4.73
C ALA A 15 -7.25 -6.79 3.97
N PRO A 16 -6.06 -6.74 3.33
CA PRO A 16 -5.63 -5.57 2.58
C PRO A 16 -6.66 -5.07 1.57
N ARG A 17 -7.29 -5.98 0.81
CA ARG A 17 -8.34 -5.62 -0.16
C ARG A 17 -9.57 -4.96 0.48
N GLU A 18 -9.92 -5.36 1.71
CA GLU A 18 -11.12 -4.86 2.40
C GLU A 18 -10.84 -3.46 2.92
N TYR A 19 -9.74 -3.29 3.65
CA TYR A 19 -9.29 -1.99 4.15
C TYR A 19 -9.07 -0.96 3.03
N LEU A 20 -8.38 -1.35 1.95
CA LEU A 20 -8.13 -0.44 0.82
C LEU A 20 -9.42 -0.16 0.04
N GLY A 21 -10.31 -1.16 -0.08
CA GLY A 21 -11.63 -0.98 -0.66
C GLY A 21 -12.48 0.03 0.10
N ASP A 22 -12.44 -0.02 1.44
CA ASP A 22 -13.16 0.91 2.31
C ASP A 22 -12.70 2.35 2.08
N ILE A 23 -11.38 2.59 2.00
CA ILE A 23 -10.80 3.90 1.64
C ILE A 23 -11.32 4.39 0.30
N LEU A 24 -11.30 3.54 -0.73
CA LEU A 24 -11.68 3.93 -2.10
C LEU A 24 -13.19 4.10 -2.28
N SER A 25 -14.00 3.40 -1.49
CA SER A 25 -15.46 3.49 -1.54
C SER A 25 -16.01 4.78 -0.91
N GLY A 26 -15.22 5.44 -0.06
CA GLY A 26 -15.66 6.59 0.73
C GLY A 26 -16.61 6.24 1.89
N GLY A 27 -16.88 4.94 2.13
CA GLY A 27 -17.73 4.46 3.23
C GLY A 27 -17.07 4.55 4.60
N ASN A 28 -15.79 4.15 4.69
CA ASN A 28 -14.95 4.27 5.88
C ASN A 28 -13.51 4.56 5.44
N ASN A 29 -12.98 5.72 5.80
CA ASN A 29 -11.64 6.11 5.34
C ASN A 29 -10.51 5.66 6.28
N HIS A 30 -10.80 5.00 7.42
CA HIS A 30 -9.77 4.52 8.35
C HIS A 30 -8.73 5.59 8.78
N HIS A 31 -9.15 6.85 8.84
CA HIS A 31 -8.27 8.02 9.08
C HIS A 31 -7.12 8.19 8.07
N SER A 32 -7.26 7.63 6.87
CA SER A 32 -6.35 7.81 5.74
C SER A 32 -6.43 9.23 5.17
N ASP A 33 -5.29 9.73 4.69
CA ASP A 33 -5.21 11.01 3.98
C ASP A 33 -5.40 10.84 2.45
N ILE A 34 -5.46 9.60 1.95
CA ILE A 34 -5.70 9.26 0.53
C ILE A 34 -7.21 9.31 0.25
N VAL A 35 -7.62 10.03 -0.80
CA VAL A 35 -9.07 10.25 -1.08
C VAL A 35 -9.55 9.66 -2.41
N ASN A 36 -8.68 9.09 -3.24
CA ASN A 36 -9.06 8.45 -4.50
C ASN A 36 -8.03 7.40 -4.97
N GLU A 37 -8.43 6.60 -5.96
CA GLU A 37 -7.60 5.53 -6.51
C GLU A 37 -6.32 6.05 -7.16
N ALA A 38 -6.36 7.19 -7.85
CA ALA A 38 -5.17 7.75 -8.49
C ALA A 38 -4.10 8.12 -7.46
N GLU A 39 -4.48 8.76 -6.35
CA GLU A 39 -3.57 9.05 -5.22
C GLU A 39 -3.02 7.78 -4.59
N MET A 40 -3.84 6.75 -4.41
CA MET A 40 -3.40 5.47 -3.86
C MET A 40 -2.35 4.80 -4.75
N ILE A 41 -2.61 4.76 -6.07
CA ILE A 41 -1.69 4.18 -7.04
C ILE A 41 -0.38 4.96 -7.10
N ASN A 42 -0.43 6.29 -7.11
CA ASN A 42 0.78 7.12 -7.08
C ASN A 42 1.58 6.86 -5.80
N ASN A 43 0.90 6.81 -4.64
CA ASN A 43 1.56 6.49 -3.38
C ASN A 43 2.24 5.10 -3.41
N PHE A 44 1.60 4.13 -4.05
CA PHE A 44 2.17 2.79 -4.19
C PHE A 44 3.43 2.81 -5.05
N GLU A 45 3.40 3.50 -6.19
CA GLU A 45 4.55 3.63 -7.09
C GLU A 45 5.71 4.35 -6.41
N ASP A 46 5.45 5.45 -5.71
CA ASP A 46 6.46 6.23 -4.96
C ASP A 46 7.14 5.43 -3.84
N ASN A 47 6.45 4.44 -3.28
CA ASN A 47 6.92 3.65 -2.14
C ASN A 47 7.26 2.19 -2.49
N ALA A 48 7.36 1.87 -3.79
CA ALA A 48 7.62 0.52 -4.27
C ALA A 48 6.64 -0.54 -3.70
N ILE A 49 5.36 -0.18 -3.58
CA ILE A 49 4.29 -1.06 -3.13
C ILE A 49 3.62 -1.71 -4.35
N PRO A 50 3.61 -3.05 -4.45
CA PRO A 50 2.93 -3.75 -5.54
C PRO A 50 1.42 -3.54 -5.57
N LYS A 51 0.87 -3.35 -6.78
CA LYS A 51 -0.59 -3.17 -6.99
C LYS A 51 -1.42 -4.38 -6.59
N ILE A 52 -0.82 -5.58 -6.49
CA ILE A 52 -1.51 -6.78 -5.99
C ILE A 52 -2.13 -6.56 -4.61
N LEU A 53 -1.57 -5.65 -3.80
CA LEU A 53 -2.09 -5.35 -2.45
C LEU A 53 -3.57 -4.91 -2.45
N LEU A 54 -4.04 -4.29 -3.55
CA LEU A 54 -5.45 -3.89 -3.71
C LEU A 54 -6.42 -5.07 -3.70
N GLN A 55 -5.94 -6.27 -4.02
CA GLN A 55 -6.75 -7.48 -4.15
C GLN A 55 -6.29 -8.60 -3.19
N ALA A 56 -5.16 -8.39 -2.50
CA ALA A 56 -4.50 -9.39 -1.71
C ALA A 56 -5.27 -9.78 -0.44
N GLU A 57 -5.19 -11.06 -0.11
CA GLU A 57 -5.45 -11.62 1.21
C GLU A 57 -4.15 -12.12 1.85
N VAL A 58 -4.25 -12.79 3.01
CA VAL A 58 -3.10 -13.35 3.74
C VAL A 58 -2.28 -14.33 2.89
N ASP A 59 -2.94 -15.11 2.03
CA ASP A 59 -2.30 -16.12 1.19
C ASP A 59 -1.42 -15.52 0.07
N ASP A 60 -1.62 -14.24 -0.27
CA ASP A 60 -0.87 -13.54 -1.31
C ASP A 60 0.43 -12.90 -0.80
N TYR A 61 0.74 -13.04 0.50
CA TYR A 61 1.88 -12.37 1.13
C TYR A 61 3.21 -12.68 0.44
N ASP A 62 3.45 -13.93 0.06
CA ASP A 62 4.69 -14.33 -0.62
C ASP A 62 4.81 -13.74 -2.02
N GLU A 63 3.72 -13.61 -2.76
CA GLU A 63 3.70 -12.94 -4.07
C GLU A 63 3.94 -11.44 -3.91
N PHE A 64 3.31 -10.81 -2.92
CA PHE A 64 3.54 -9.42 -2.57
C PHE A 64 5.03 -9.15 -2.29
N LEU A 65 5.68 -9.98 -1.46
CA LEU A 65 7.10 -9.84 -1.15
C LEU A 65 7.99 -9.96 -2.39
N ARG A 66 7.71 -10.92 -3.27
CA ARG A 66 8.46 -11.10 -4.53
C ARG A 66 8.33 -9.89 -5.45
N GLN A 67 7.13 -9.38 -5.67
CA GLN A 67 6.93 -8.19 -6.50
C GLN A 67 7.59 -6.96 -5.88
N ARG A 68 7.45 -6.78 -4.56
CA ARG A 68 8.02 -5.64 -3.84
C ARG A 68 9.53 -5.62 -3.90
N GLN A 69 10.18 -6.79 -3.81
CA GLN A 69 11.63 -6.90 -3.91
C GLN A 69 12.15 -6.33 -5.23
N VAL A 70 11.47 -6.65 -6.35
CA VAL A 70 11.83 -6.12 -7.67
C VAL A 70 11.68 -4.61 -7.69
N LEU A 71 10.49 -4.08 -7.33
CA LEU A 71 10.23 -2.63 -7.34
C LEU A 71 11.23 -1.84 -6.49
N MET A 72 11.57 -2.35 -5.30
CA MET A 72 12.56 -1.69 -4.46
C MET A 72 13.96 -1.69 -5.08
N ALA A 73 14.38 -2.77 -5.73
CA ALA A 73 15.66 -2.82 -6.43
C ALA A 73 15.71 -1.80 -7.58
N GLU A 74 14.59 -1.62 -8.29
CA GLU A 74 14.47 -0.59 -9.32
C GLU A 74 14.53 0.82 -8.75
N MET A 75 13.78 1.09 -7.68
CA MET A 75 13.78 2.39 -7.00
C MET A 75 15.18 2.79 -6.53
N VAL A 76 15.93 1.86 -5.93
CA VAL A 76 17.33 2.10 -5.51
C VAL A 76 18.23 2.33 -6.71
N ARG A 77 18.09 1.53 -7.77
CA ARG A 77 18.86 1.68 -9.01
C ARG A 77 18.64 3.06 -9.64
N GLU A 78 17.40 3.50 -9.77
CA GLU A 78 17.08 4.81 -10.36
C GLU A 78 17.60 5.95 -9.48
N TYR A 79 17.47 5.87 -8.15
CA TYR A 79 18.07 6.84 -7.24
C TYR A 79 19.58 7.02 -7.51
N TYR A 80 20.33 5.92 -7.61
CA TYR A 80 21.77 5.99 -7.87
C TYR A 80 22.14 6.47 -9.29
N LYS A 81 21.25 6.35 -10.28
CA LYS A 81 21.47 6.95 -11.61
C LYS A 81 21.28 8.46 -11.65
N THR A 82 20.56 9.02 -10.67
CA THR A 82 20.32 10.47 -10.55
C THR A 82 21.36 11.22 -9.72
N LEU A 83 22.29 10.49 -9.09
CA LEU A 83 23.45 11.00 -8.36
C LEU A 83 24.64 11.23 -9.29
#